data_AF-A0A6G1S0K9-F1
#
_entry.id   AF-A0A6G1S0K9-F1
#
_cell.length_a   1.000
_cell.length_b   1.000
_cell.length_c   1.000
_cell.angle_alpha   90.00
_cell.angle_beta   90.00
_cell.angle_gamma   90.00
#
_symmetry.space_group_name_H-M   'P 1'
#
loop_
_entity.id
_entity.type
_entity.pdbx_description
1 polymer ?
#
loop_
_entity_poly.entity_id
_entity_poly.type
_entity_poly.pdbx_seq_one_letter_code
_entity_poly.pdbx_strand_id
1 'polypeptide(L)'
;GNYDGGKSPGSWTGSGEILQNWKKSGFRPVKYGQCWVFAAVLTTVLRCLGIPTRTITNFSSAHDVDGNLRVDEFYDASGNHLDRSADSIWNFHVWNESWFSRSDLGPSYNGWQILDATPQEQSEGIYQCGPASRVAIKEGEVDLEYDCPFVFAEVNADCMYWNYDTATRKKTLIFSKSTTVGQAISTKAVGRDDRVDVTNDYKYEEGSKKERDIFKKA
;
A
#
# COMPACT_ATOMS: atom_id res chain seq x y z
N GLY A 1 -18.12 6.77 6.07
CA GLY A 1 -18.29 7.12 4.65
C GLY A 1 -19.45 8.08 4.43
N ASN A 2 -19.32 9.34 4.87
CA ASN A 2 -20.17 10.43 4.42
C ASN A 2 -19.46 11.11 3.23
N TYR A 3 -20.18 11.31 2.12
CA TYR A 3 -19.64 11.88 0.88
C TYR A 3 -20.40 13.14 0.44
N ASP A 4 -21.01 13.86 1.38
CA ASP A 4 -21.69 15.12 1.12
C ASP A 4 -20.79 16.12 0.35
N GLY A 5 -21.40 16.82 -0.62
CA GLY A 5 -20.69 17.75 -1.49
C GLY A 5 -19.81 17.09 -2.57
N GLY A 6 -19.92 15.78 -2.77
CA GLY A 6 -19.20 15.05 -3.81
C GLY A 6 -19.92 13.77 -4.24
N LYS A 7 -19.19 12.94 -4.97
CA LYS A 7 -19.63 11.62 -5.43
C LYS A 7 -18.99 10.53 -4.56
N SER A 8 -19.76 9.50 -4.21
CA SER A 8 -19.25 8.34 -3.48
C SER A 8 -18.11 7.66 -4.27
N PRO A 9 -16.95 7.36 -3.67
CA PRO A 9 -15.83 6.72 -4.35
C PRO A 9 -16.20 5.41 -5.07
N GLY A 10 -17.11 4.62 -4.50
CA GLY A 10 -17.58 3.36 -5.08
C GLY A 10 -18.47 3.51 -6.32
N SER A 11 -18.87 4.73 -6.68
CA SER A 11 -19.75 4.98 -7.84
C SER A 11 -19.02 5.43 -9.10
N TRP A 12 -17.69 5.59 -9.05
CA TRP A 12 -16.89 5.87 -10.25
C TRP A 12 -16.71 4.60 -11.08
N THR A 13 -16.90 4.72 -12.39
CA THR A 13 -16.73 3.62 -13.35
C THR A 13 -15.51 3.82 -14.27
N GLY A 14 -14.84 4.97 -14.20
CA GLY A 14 -13.62 5.21 -14.97
C GLY A 14 -12.99 6.58 -14.77
N SER A 15 -11.72 6.69 -15.15
CA SER A 15 -10.87 7.88 -14.94
C SER A 15 -11.22 9.07 -15.85
N GLY A 16 -11.87 8.82 -16.99
CA GLY A 16 -12.20 9.86 -17.97
C GLY A 16 -13.14 10.93 -17.42
N GLU A 17 -14.18 10.54 -16.68
CA GLU A 17 -15.11 11.47 -16.02
C GLU A 17 -14.37 12.33 -14.99
N ILE A 18 -13.51 11.71 -14.18
CA ILE A 18 -12.73 12.37 -13.12
C ILE A 18 -11.80 13.42 -13.73
N LEU A 19 -10.98 13.06 -14.73
CA LEU A 19 -10.03 13.98 -15.37
C LEU A 19 -10.74 15.13 -16.11
N GLN A 20 -11.89 14.86 -16.76
CA GLN A 20 -12.68 15.90 -17.40
C GLN A 20 -13.30 16.86 -16.38
N ASN A 21 -13.81 16.36 -15.25
CA ASN A 21 -14.37 17.19 -14.17
C ASN A 21 -13.29 18.04 -13.51
N TRP A 22 -12.09 17.50 -13.31
CA TRP A 22 -10.92 18.24 -12.84
C TRP A 22 -10.62 19.42 -13.78
N LYS A 23 -10.53 19.18 -15.09
CA LYS A 23 -10.32 20.24 -16.08
C LYS A 23 -11.47 21.28 -16.11
N LYS A 24 -12.73 20.83 -16.18
CA LYS A 24 -13.92 21.70 -16.28
C LYS A 24 -14.10 22.62 -15.06
N SER A 25 -13.68 22.15 -13.88
CA SER A 25 -13.76 22.93 -12.64
C SER A 25 -12.59 23.90 -12.44
N GLY A 26 -11.70 24.05 -13.43
CA GLY A 26 -10.51 24.89 -13.31
C GLY A 26 -9.44 24.26 -12.43
N PHE A 27 -9.21 22.95 -12.58
CA PHE A 27 -8.21 22.16 -11.85
C PHE A 27 -8.44 22.05 -10.35
N ARG A 28 -9.71 22.12 -9.92
CA ARG A 28 -10.10 21.95 -8.51
C ARG A 28 -10.22 20.47 -8.13
N PRO A 29 -10.03 20.11 -6.84
CA PRO A 29 -10.17 18.73 -6.38
C PRO A 29 -11.51 18.09 -6.78
N VAL A 30 -11.45 16.88 -7.35
CA VAL A 30 -12.63 16.08 -7.67
C VAL A 30 -13.00 15.24 -6.46
N LYS A 31 -14.19 15.44 -5.92
CA LYS A 31 -14.65 14.83 -4.68
C LYS A 31 -15.57 13.64 -4.97
N TYR A 32 -15.34 12.43 -4.48
CA TYR A 32 -14.20 11.95 -3.67
C TYR A 32 -13.56 10.70 -4.29
N GLY A 33 -12.37 10.35 -3.84
CA GLY A 33 -11.65 9.13 -4.24
C GLY A 33 -11.20 8.31 -3.03
N GLN A 34 -10.98 7.03 -3.27
CA GLN A 34 -10.27 6.08 -2.38
C GLN A 34 -9.15 5.42 -3.20
N CYS A 35 -8.31 4.59 -2.59
CA CYS A 35 -7.08 4.06 -3.21
C CYS A 35 -7.27 3.54 -4.64
N TRP A 36 -8.28 2.71 -4.91
CA TRP A 36 -8.54 2.19 -6.27
C TRP A 36 -8.92 3.29 -7.28
N VAL A 37 -9.53 4.39 -6.83
CA VAL A 37 -9.85 5.54 -7.68
C VAL A 37 -8.57 6.29 -8.05
N PHE A 38 -7.68 6.51 -7.08
CA PHE A 38 -6.35 7.10 -7.32
C PHE A 38 -5.54 6.24 -8.28
N ALA A 39 -5.47 4.93 -8.02
CA ALA A 39 -4.71 3.99 -8.85
C ALA A 39 -5.27 3.87 -10.29
N ALA A 40 -6.59 3.96 -10.47
CA ALA A 40 -7.22 3.97 -11.80
C ALA A 40 -6.89 5.24 -12.59
N VAL A 41 -6.92 6.41 -11.92
CA VAL A 41 -6.54 7.68 -12.54
C VAL A 41 -5.05 7.68 -12.90
N LEU A 42 -4.18 7.26 -11.98
CA LEU A 42 -2.74 7.16 -12.22
C LEU A 42 -2.41 6.19 -13.37
N THR A 43 -3.07 5.03 -13.43
CA THR A 43 -2.95 4.09 -14.56
C THR A 43 -3.26 4.76 -15.89
N THR A 44 -4.34 5.54 -15.94
CA THR A 44 -4.77 6.22 -17.16
C THR A 44 -3.74 7.25 -17.61
N VAL A 45 -3.24 8.08 -16.68
CA VAL A 45 -2.25 9.11 -16.99
C VAL A 45 -0.93 8.49 -17.47
N LEU A 46 -0.39 7.50 -16.75
CA LEU A 46 0.90 6.89 -17.09
C LEU A 46 0.84 6.13 -18.42
N ARG A 47 -0.23 5.37 -18.68
CA ARG A 47 -0.42 4.71 -19.97
C ARG A 47 -0.59 5.70 -21.12
N CYS A 48 -1.28 6.82 -20.89
CA CYS A 48 -1.41 7.89 -21.88
C CYS A 48 -0.05 8.51 -22.25
N LEU A 49 0.85 8.62 -21.26
CA LEU A 49 2.22 9.11 -21.44
C LEU A 49 3.18 8.05 -22.03
N GLY A 50 2.70 6.83 -22.31
CA GLY A 50 3.49 5.76 -22.90
C GLY A 50 4.31 4.93 -21.90
N ILE A 51 4.08 5.09 -20.60
CA ILE A 51 4.71 4.28 -19.56
C ILE A 51 3.86 3.02 -19.35
N PRO A 52 4.42 1.80 -19.51
CA PRO A 52 3.67 0.58 -19.24
C PRO A 52 3.35 0.48 -17.75
N THR A 53 2.06 0.54 -17.41
CA THR A 53 1.59 0.56 -16.01
C THR A 53 0.46 -0.43 -15.80
N ARG A 54 0.44 -1.10 -14.65
CA ARG A 54 -0.68 -1.92 -14.18
C ARG A 54 -1.09 -1.55 -12.75
N THR A 55 -2.30 -1.92 -12.38
CA THR A 55 -2.83 -1.74 -11.03
C THR A 55 -2.55 -2.98 -10.20
N ILE A 56 -2.15 -2.80 -8.95
CA ILE A 56 -1.91 -3.86 -7.98
C ILE A 56 -2.89 -3.67 -6.81
N THR A 57 -3.44 -4.78 -6.32
CA THR A 57 -4.22 -4.82 -5.09
C THR A 57 -3.52 -5.69 -4.06
N ASN A 58 -3.27 -5.15 -2.88
CA ASN A 58 -2.73 -5.86 -1.73
C ASN A 58 -3.84 -6.06 -0.70
N PHE A 59 -4.11 -7.30 -0.28
CA PHE A 59 -5.06 -7.59 0.78
C PHE A 59 -4.38 -7.60 2.14
N SER A 60 -5.08 -7.16 3.18
CA SER A 60 -4.47 -6.94 4.50
C SER A 60 -3.24 -6.04 4.40
N SER A 61 -3.40 -4.86 3.81
CA SER A 61 -2.29 -3.91 3.62
C SER A 61 -2.06 -3.15 4.92
N ALA A 62 -0.84 -3.18 5.43
CA ALA A 62 -0.49 -2.37 6.58
C ALA A 62 -0.34 -0.90 6.17
N HIS A 63 -0.78 -0.01 7.04
CA HIS A 63 -0.37 1.38 7.05
C HIS A 63 0.42 1.57 8.36
N ASP A 64 1.75 1.48 8.26
CA ASP A 64 2.69 1.67 9.37
C ASP A 64 3.12 3.14 9.39
N VAL A 65 2.68 3.87 10.41
CA VAL A 65 2.87 5.33 10.51
C VAL A 65 4.19 5.67 11.21
N ASP A 66 4.67 4.81 12.11
CA ASP A 66 5.88 5.07 12.90
C ASP A 66 7.14 4.43 12.30
N GLY A 67 6.99 3.63 11.23
CA GLY A 67 8.07 3.08 10.42
C GLY A 67 8.83 1.96 11.12
N ASN A 68 8.20 1.28 12.08
CA ASN A 68 8.85 0.25 12.89
C ASN A 68 8.65 -1.19 12.35
N LEU A 69 7.99 -1.33 11.20
CA LEU A 69 7.58 -2.57 10.53
C LEU A 69 6.58 -3.40 11.32
N ARG A 70 5.77 -2.76 12.16
CA ARG A 70 4.74 -3.39 12.96
C ARG A 70 3.48 -2.54 12.94
N VAL A 71 2.35 -3.22 13.12
CA VAL A 71 1.04 -2.59 13.30
C VAL A 71 0.50 -3.00 14.65
N ASP A 72 0.20 -2.02 15.49
CA ASP A 72 -0.34 -2.24 16.83
C ASP A 72 -1.88 -2.20 16.83
N GLU A 73 -2.51 -3.32 17.16
CA GLU A 73 -3.96 -3.47 17.29
C GLU A 73 -4.35 -3.56 18.78
N PHE A 74 -5.22 -2.67 19.25
CA PHE A 74 -5.59 -2.57 20.67
C PHE A 74 -7.01 -3.05 20.95
N TYR A 75 -7.17 -3.85 22.00
CA TYR A 75 -8.47 -4.36 22.45
C TYR A 75 -8.67 -4.10 23.94
N ASP A 76 -9.92 -3.86 24.35
CA ASP A 76 -10.28 -3.84 25.75
C ASP A 76 -10.49 -5.27 26.31
N ALA A 77 -10.67 -5.38 27.63
CA ALA A 77 -10.89 -6.66 28.31
C ALA A 77 -12.18 -7.38 27.88
N SER A 78 -13.11 -6.69 27.20
CA SER A 78 -14.35 -7.26 26.65
C SER A 78 -14.18 -7.71 25.19
N GLY A 79 -13.00 -7.49 24.59
CA GLY A 79 -12.69 -7.83 23.20
C GLY A 79 -13.12 -6.77 22.19
N ASN A 80 -13.50 -5.56 22.62
CA ASN A 80 -13.80 -4.48 21.68
C ASN A 80 -12.51 -3.87 21.14
N HIS A 81 -12.44 -3.65 19.83
CA HIS A 81 -11.34 -2.93 19.20
C HIS A 81 -11.33 -1.47 19.66
N LEU A 82 -10.14 -0.95 19.95
CA LEU A 82 -9.91 0.41 20.42
C LEU A 82 -9.11 1.17 19.36
N ASP A 83 -9.69 2.27 18.87
CA ASP A 83 -9.06 3.19 17.93
C ASP A 83 -7.98 4.03 18.65
N ARG A 84 -6.77 3.45 18.79
CA ARG A 84 -5.66 4.01 19.58
C ARG A 84 -4.32 4.06 18.86
N SER A 85 -4.14 3.29 17.79
CA SER A 85 -2.97 3.42 16.91
C SER A 85 -3.32 4.32 15.73
N ALA A 86 -2.33 5.04 15.22
CA ALA A 86 -2.44 5.62 13.88
C ALA A 86 -2.26 4.53 12.81
N ASP A 87 -1.59 3.42 13.17
CA ASP A 87 -1.43 2.28 12.29
C ASP A 87 -2.76 1.58 12.06
N SER A 88 -2.90 0.98 10.88
CA SER A 88 -4.10 0.21 10.55
C SER A 88 -3.81 -0.88 9.55
N ILE A 89 -4.62 -1.93 9.57
CA ILE A 89 -4.62 -2.94 8.51
C ILE A 89 -5.85 -2.71 7.64
N TRP A 90 -5.62 -2.27 6.41
CA TRP A 90 -6.69 -2.09 5.45
C TRP A 90 -7.08 -3.46 4.88
N ASN A 91 -8.39 -3.70 4.76
CA ASN A 91 -8.90 -4.93 4.13
C ASN A 91 -8.24 -5.17 2.76
N PHE A 92 -8.06 -4.10 1.99
CA PHE A 92 -7.18 -4.05 0.85
C PHE A 92 -6.72 -2.62 0.59
N HIS A 93 -5.60 -2.50 -0.11
CA HIS A 93 -5.08 -1.25 -0.65
C HIS A 93 -4.69 -1.44 -2.11
N VAL A 94 -4.73 -0.37 -2.90
CA VAL A 94 -4.53 -0.43 -4.36
C VAL A 94 -3.55 0.66 -4.80
N TRP A 95 -2.48 0.25 -5.48
CA TRP A 95 -1.46 1.12 -6.05
C TRP A 95 -1.14 0.74 -7.51
N ASN A 96 -0.06 1.29 -8.05
CA ASN A 96 0.40 1.04 -9.41
C ASN A 96 1.80 0.44 -9.46
N GLU A 97 2.04 -0.39 -10.46
CA GLU A 97 3.39 -0.74 -10.90
C GLU A 97 3.64 -0.17 -12.29
N SER A 98 4.77 0.48 -12.50
CA SER A 98 5.21 0.99 -13.80
C SER A 98 6.55 0.38 -14.20
N TRP A 99 6.71 0.09 -15.49
CA TRP A 99 7.87 -0.63 -16.01
C TRP A 99 8.90 0.32 -16.60
N PHE A 100 10.07 0.42 -15.98
CA PHE A 100 11.22 1.16 -16.51
C PHE A 100 12.54 0.75 -15.84
N SER A 101 13.65 1.25 -16.37
CA SER A 101 14.98 1.04 -15.80
C SER A 101 15.27 1.99 -14.63
N ARG A 102 16.01 1.52 -13.64
CA ARG A 102 16.52 2.29 -12.50
C ARG A 102 18.00 2.55 -12.66
N SER A 103 18.37 3.50 -13.51
CA SER A 103 19.78 3.86 -13.74
C SER A 103 20.47 4.40 -12.48
N ASP A 104 19.67 4.94 -11.56
CA ASP A 104 20.07 5.42 -10.23
C ASP A 104 20.42 4.27 -9.26
N LEU A 105 19.76 3.12 -9.34
CA LEU A 105 20.01 1.96 -8.47
C LEU A 105 20.85 0.85 -9.13
N GLY A 106 20.89 0.82 -10.47
CA GLY A 106 21.56 -0.20 -11.26
C GLY A 106 20.62 -1.27 -11.83
N PRO A 107 21.15 -2.12 -12.74
CA PRO A 107 20.34 -2.99 -13.59
C PRO A 107 19.55 -4.07 -12.82
N SER A 108 19.99 -4.44 -11.62
CA SER A 108 19.29 -5.42 -10.77
C SER A 108 17.92 -4.94 -10.28
N TYR A 109 17.67 -3.62 -10.29
CA TYR A 109 16.44 -3.01 -9.78
C TYR A 109 15.50 -2.52 -10.88
N ASN A 110 15.83 -2.81 -12.14
CA ASN A 110 14.98 -2.55 -13.31
C ASN A 110 13.66 -3.34 -13.24
N GLY A 111 12.68 -2.91 -14.04
CA GLY A 111 11.42 -3.62 -14.22
C GLY A 111 10.27 -2.90 -13.52
N TRP A 112 9.43 -3.63 -12.78
CA TRP A 112 8.28 -3.05 -12.09
C TRP A 112 8.67 -2.19 -10.89
N GLN A 113 8.19 -0.95 -10.91
CA GLN A 113 8.38 0.05 -9.87
C GLN A 113 7.04 0.43 -9.26
N ILE A 114 6.91 0.37 -7.94
CA ILE A 114 5.71 0.74 -7.19
C ILE A 114 5.58 2.26 -7.20
N LEU A 115 4.37 2.73 -7.50
CA LEU A 115 3.94 4.13 -7.43
C LEU A 115 2.57 4.15 -6.76
N ASP A 116 2.39 4.97 -5.73
CA ASP A 116 1.11 5.13 -5.05
C ASP A 116 0.69 6.61 -5.00
N ALA A 117 -0.49 6.88 -5.56
CA ALA A 117 -1.09 8.21 -5.56
C ALA A 117 -2.07 8.43 -4.40
N THR A 118 -2.27 7.41 -3.56
CA THR A 118 -3.08 7.51 -2.36
C THR A 118 -2.30 8.31 -1.31
N PRO A 119 -2.85 9.43 -0.78
CA PRO A 119 -2.14 10.26 0.18
C PRO A 119 -2.15 9.62 1.57
N GLN A 120 -1.29 8.61 1.78
CA GLN A 120 -1.11 7.92 3.06
C GLN A 120 -0.03 8.62 3.89
N GLU A 121 1.22 8.52 3.43
CA GLU A 121 2.38 9.14 4.08
C GLU A 121 2.97 10.29 3.26
N GLN A 122 3.64 11.21 3.95
CA GLN A 122 4.37 12.28 3.30
C GLN A 122 5.81 11.87 3.04
N SER A 123 6.25 12.00 1.80
CA SER A 123 7.64 11.87 1.39
C SER A 123 8.16 13.26 1.01
N GLU A 124 9.26 13.68 1.64
CA GLU A 124 9.83 15.04 1.49
C GLU A 124 8.81 16.18 1.76
N GLY A 125 7.85 15.93 2.67
CA GLY A 125 6.84 16.93 3.09
C GLY A 125 5.66 17.09 2.12
N ILE A 126 5.53 16.23 1.11
CA ILE A 126 4.38 16.18 0.21
C ILE A 126 3.83 14.75 0.08
N TYR A 127 2.54 14.61 -0.24
CA TYR A 127 1.93 13.29 -0.46
C TYR A 127 2.33 12.73 -1.83
N GLN A 128 3.41 11.97 -1.83
CA GLN A 128 3.95 11.24 -2.98
C GLN A 128 4.55 9.92 -2.49
N CYS A 129 4.56 8.90 -3.33
CA CYS A 129 5.15 7.60 -3.02
C CYS A 129 5.72 6.92 -4.26
N GLY A 130 6.99 6.52 -4.16
CA GLY A 130 7.77 5.84 -5.19
C GLY A 130 8.47 6.79 -6.16
N PRO A 131 9.20 6.23 -7.16
CA PRO A 131 9.22 4.82 -7.53
C PRO A 131 10.07 3.91 -6.61
N ALA A 132 9.44 2.93 -5.96
CA ALA A 132 10.14 1.87 -5.23
C ALA A 132 10.36 0.65 -6.14
N SER A 133 11.58 0.10 -6.19
CA SER A 133 11.83 -1.11 -6.99
C SER A 133 11.17 -2.32 -6.34
N ARG A 134 10.34 -3.06 -7.09
CA ARG A 134 9.74 -4.30 -6.56
C ARG A 134 10.79 -5.33 -6.14
N VAL A 135 11.92 -5.36 -6.83
CA VAL A 135 13.05 -6.22 -6.47
C VAL A 135 13.65 -5.78 -5.13
N ALA A 136 13.81 -4.46 -4.91
CA ALA A 136 14.28 -3.92 -3.63
C ALA A 136 13.33 -4.31 -2.48
N ILE A 137 12.01 -4.19 -2.68
CA ILE A 137 11.01 -4.61 -1.70
C ILE A 137 11.13 -6.11 -1.39
N LYS A 138 11.23 -6.96 -2.41
CA LYS A 138 11.38 -8.41 -2.21
C LYS A 138 12.66 -8.80 -1.47
N GLU A 139 13.75 -8.08 -1.69
CA GLU A 139 15.05 -8.35 -1.06
C GLU A 139 15.29 -7.53 0.21
N GLY A 140 14.29 -6.80 0.72
CA GLY A 140 14.40 -5.99 1.94
C GLY A 140 15.46 -4.90 1.85
N GLU A 141 15.66 -4.30 0.67
CA GLU A 141 16.58 -3.17 0.47
C GLU A 141 15.86 -1.85 0.78
N VAL A 142 15.49 -1.65 2.04
CA VAL A 142 14.65 -0.50 2.46
C VAL A 142 15.38 0.84 2.44
N ASP A 143 16.71 0.84 2.47
CA ASP A 143 17.53 2.06 2.39
C ASP A 143 17.58 2.68 0.98
N LEU A 144 17.04 2.00 -0.04
CA LEU A 144 17.04 2.49 -1.41
C LEU A 144 15.88 3.44 -1.67
N GLU A 145 16.14 4.45 -2.48
CA GLU A 145 15.10 5.37 -2.93
C GLU A 145 14.10 4.67 -3.88
N TYR A 146 12.82 5.03 -3.91
CA TYR A 146 12.14 5.98 -3.03
C TYR A 146 11.15 5.22 -2.14
N ASP A 147 10.96 5.67 -0.90
CA ASP A 147 9.89 5.22 0.00
C ASP A 147 9.85 3.70 0.26
N CYS A 148 10.98 3.00 0.05
CA CYS A 148 11.06 1.56 0.25
C CYS A 148 10.69 1.10 1.68
N PRO A 149 10.99 1.83 2.77
CA PRO A 149 10.58 1.42 4.11
C PRO A 149 9.05 1.32 4.24
N PHE A 150 8.33 2.36 3.78
CA PHE A 150 6.87 2.40 3.80
C PHE A 150 6.27 1.28 2.94
N VAL A 151 6.70 1.18 1.68
CA VAL A 151 6.19 0.15 0.75
C VAL A 151 6.49 -1.27 1.25
N PHE A 152 7.63 -1.48 1.90
CA PHE A 152 7.97 -2.77 2.50
C PHE A 152 7.04 -3.10 3.67
N ALA A 153 6.75 -2.12 4.54
CA ALA A 153 5.82 -2.29 5.65
C ALA A 153 4.42 -2.69 5.15
N GLU A 154 3.91 -2.06 4.08
CA GLU A 154 2.58 -2.34 3.51
C GLU A 154 2.35 -3.82 3.20
N VAL A 155 3.42 -4.57 2.88
CA VAL A 155 3.36 -5.99 2.49
C VAL A 155 4.02 -6.96 3.49
N ASN A 156 4.79 -6.49 4.47
CA ASN A 156 5.54 -7.35 5.39
C ASN A 156 5.35 -7.07 6.88
N ALA A 157 4.67 -5.99 7.29
CA ALA A 157 4.60 -5.60 8.70
C ALA A 157 4.03 -6.71 9.61
N ASP A 158 4.60 -6.83 10.81
CA ASP A 158 4.12 -7.75 11.84
C ASP A 158 2.93 -7.15 12.60
N CYS A 159 1.87 -7.92 12.79
CA CYS A 159 0.72 -7.47 13.58
C CYS A 159 0.91 -7.83 15.05
N MET A 160 0.79 -6.83 15.92
CA MET A 160 0.92 -6.96 17.37
C MET A 160 -0.44 -6.72 18.01
N TYR A 161 -0.95 -7.70 18.76
CA TYR A 161 -2.28 -7.63 19.37
C TYR A 161 -2.16 -7.38 20.86
N TRP A 162 -2.66 -6.24 21.33
CA TRP A 162 -2.51 -5.77 22.69
C TRP A 162 -3.83 -5.72 23.43
N ASN A 163 -3.84 -6.20 24.67
CA ASN A 163 -4.87 -5.82 25.63
C ASN A 163 -4.49 -4.47 26.26
N TYR A 164 -5.42 -3.53 26.23
CA TYR A 164 -5.24 -2.19 26.79
C TYR A 164 -6.29 -1.92 27.88
N ASP A 165 -5.80 -1.74 29.11
CA ASP A 165 -6.63 -1.32 30.23
C ASP A 165 -6.74 0.21 30.26
N THR A 166 -7.93 0.75 30.04
CA THR A 166 -8.18 2.19 30.01
C THR A 166 -8.07 2.87 31.37
N ALA A 167 -8.32 2.14 32.46
CA ALA A 167 -8.23 2.65 33.83
C ALA A 167 -6.78 2.79 34.28
N THR A 168 -5.95 1.76 34.01
CA THR A 168 -4.54 1.74 34.43
C THR A 168 -3.56 2.22 33.36
N ARG A 169 -4.02 2.37 32.11
CA ARG A 169 -3.20 2.64 30.91
C ARG A 169 -2.14 1.56 30.62
N LYS A 170 -2.30 0.37 31.19
CA LYS A 170 -1.37 -0.75 30.98
C LYS A 170 -1.65 -1.42 29.63
N LYS A 171 -0.60 -1.58 28.82
CA LYS A 171 -0.60 -2.42 27.61
C LYS A 171 0.04 -3.78 27.89
N THR A 172 -0.62 -4.86 27.45
CA THR A 172 -0.12 -6.24 27.59
C THR A 172 -0.22 -6.94 26.24
N LEU A 173 0.89 -7.45 25.72
CA LEU A 173 0.89 -8.21 24.46
C LEU A 173 0.13 -9.52 24.67
N ILE A 174 -0.84 -9.78 23.81
CA ILE A 174 -1.62 -11.03 23.81
C ILE A 174 -0.91 -12.04 22.91
N PHE A 175 -0.68 -11.67 21.65
CA PHE A 175 0.05 -12.44 20.66
C PHE A 175 0.51 -11.54 19.51
N SER A 176 1.38 -12.06 18.65
CA SER A 176 1.76 -11.43 17.39
C SER A 176 1.54 -12.39 16.21
N LYS A 177 1.36 -11.83 15.01
CA LYS A 177 1.28 -12.57 13.75
C LYS A 177 2.13 -11.90 12.70
N SER A 178 3.04 -12.66 12.11
CA SER A 178 4.00 -12.17 11.13
C SER A 178 3.66 -12.54 9.68
N THR A 179 2.45 -13.07 9.47
CA THR A 179 1.97 -13.65 8.20
C THR A 179 0.55 -13.17 7.87
N THR A 180 0.12 -12.05 8.45
CA THR A 180 -1.23 -11.50 8.22
C THR A 180 -1.22 -10.47 7.10
N VAL A 181 -0.20 -9.63 7.06
CA VAL A 181 -0.09 -8.50 6.13
C VAL A 181 0.39 -8.97 4.76
N GLY A 182 -0.04 -8.31 3.69
CA GLY A 182 0.55 -8.53 2.37
C GLY A 182 0.04 -9.78 1.66
N GLN A 183 -1.27 -9.99 1.65
CA GLN A 183 -1.89 -11.21 1.16
C GLN A 183 -2.43 -11.07 -0.26
N ALA A 184 -2.39 -12.19 -1.00
CA ALA A 184 -3.04 -12.34 -2.30
C ALA A 184 -2.82 -11.13 -3.23
N ILE A 185 -1.59 -10.62 -3.28
CA ILE A 185 -1.25 -9.43 -4.05
C ILE A 185 -1.59 -9.72 -5.52
N SER A 186 -2.48 -8.92 -6.09
CA SER A 186 -3.21 -9.28 -7.29
C SER A 186 -3.10 -8.23 -8.37
N THR A 187 -3.07 -8.67 -9.63
CA THR A 187 -3.24 -7.82 -10.80
C THR A 187 -4.07 -8.53 -11.87
N LYS A 188 -4.57 -7.76 -12.84
CA LYS A 188 -5.32 -8.29 -13.97
C LYS A 188 -4.39 -9.04 -14.93
N ALA A 189 -4.83 -10.20 -15.42
CA ALA A 189 -4.12 -10.93 -16.47
C ALA A 189 -4.01 -10.13 -17.78
N VAL A 190 -2.95 -10.42 -18.55
CA VAL A 190 -2.78 -9.86 -19.90
C VAL A 190 -3.83 -10.47 -20.83
N GLY A 191 -4.62 -9.62 -21.49
CA GLY A 191 -5.61 -10.02 -22.49
C GLY A 191 -6.91 -10.64 -21.98
N ARG A 192 -7.09 -10.80 -20.65
CA ARG A 192 -8.28 -11.41 -20.04
C ARG A 192 -8.49 -10.91 -18.60
N ASP A 193 -9.65 -11.21 -18.01
CA ASP A 193 -10.06 -10.63 -16.72
C ASP A 193 -9.74 -11.52 -15.51
N ASP A 194 -8.99 -12.60 -15.73
CA ASP A 194 -8.51 -13.46 -14.64
C ASP A 194 -7.57 -12.70 -13.68
N ARG A 195 -7.62 -13.11 -12.42
CA ARG A 195 -6.68 -12.68 -11.37
C ARG A 195 -5.33 -13.35 -11.58
N VAL A 196 -4.26 -12.56 -11.58
CA VAL A 196 -2.88 -13.03 -11.46
C VAL A 196 -2.38 -12.69 -10.07
N ASP A 197 -1.98 -13.72 -9.33
CA ASP A 197 -1.33 -13.58 -8.04
C ASP A 197 0.16 -13.27 -8.24
N VAL A 198 0.63 -12.17 -7.66
CA VAL A 198 2.01 -11.69 -7.71
C VAL A 198 2.61 -11.56 -6.31
N THR A 199 2.03 -12.21 -5.29
CA THR A 199 2.51 -12.12 -3.89
C THR A 199 3.99 -12.48 -3.78
N ASN A 200 4.39 -13.57 -4.46
CA ASN A 200 5.78 -14.05 -4.48
C ASN A 200 6.74 -13.14 -5.25
N ASP A 201 6.24 -12.11 -5.94
CA ASP A 201 7.08 -11.09 -6.55
C ASP A 201 7.45 -9.97 -5.56
N TYR A 202 6.69 -9.82 -4.47
CA TYR A 202 6.87 -8.79 -3.43
C TYR A 202 7.57 -9.31 -2.19
N LYS A 203 7.37 -10.58 -1.86
CA LYS A 203 7.97 -11.20 -0.68
C LYS A 203 8.22 -12.69 -0.90
N TYR A 204 9.04 -13.26 -0.04
CA TYR A 204 9.26 -14.70 0.00
C TYR A 204 8.07 -15.39 0.70
N GLU A 205 7.94 -16.71 0.51
CA GLU A 205 6.86 -17.50 1.09
C GLU A 205 6.80 -17.31 2.62
N GLU A 206 5.61 -17.04 3.13
CA GLU A 206 5.40 -16.76 4.55
C GLU A 206 5.79 -17.94 5.43
N GLY A 207 6.50 -17.65 6.53
CA GLY A 207 7.02 -18.69 7.42
C GLY A 207 8.28 -19.39 6.90
N SER A 208 8.74 -19.08 5.67
CA SER A 208 10.04 -19.56 5.20
C SER A 208 11.18 -18.86 5.94
N LYS A 209 12.31 -19.56 6.08
CA LYS A 209 13.52 -18.95 6.67
C LYS A 209 13.96 -17.71 5.90
N LYS A 210 13.88 -17.73 4.58
CA LYS A 210 14.29 -16.62 3.72
C LYS A 210 13.42 -15.39 3.93
N GLU A 211 12.11 -15.55 4.09
CA GLU A 211 11.19 -14.44 4.40
C GLU A 211 11.54 -13.78 5.75
N ARG A 212 11.86 -14.54 6.80
CA ARG A 212 12.31 -13.98 8.08
C ARG A 212 13.72 -13.41 8.06
N ASP A 213 14.62 -13.94 7.24
CA ASP A 213 15.95 -13.37 7.06
C ASP A 213 15.86 -12.02 6.32
N ILE A 214 14.98 -11.89 5.32
CA ILE A 214 14.71 -10.61 4.63
C ILE A 214 14.03 -9.60 5.57
N PHE A 215 13.04 -10.03 6.35
CA PHE A 215 12.37 -9.14 7.30
C PHE A 215 13.32 -8.56 8.36
N LYS A 216 14.31 -9.34 8.82
CA LYS A 216 15.32 -8.86 9.78
C LYS A 216 16.40 -7.99 9.16
N LYS A 217 16.55 -8.08 7.84
CA LYS A 217 17.52 -7.29 7.09
C LYS A 217 16.99 -5.87 6.87
N ALA A 218 15.70 -5.76 6.52
CA ALA A 218 14.95 -4.51 6.54
C ALA A 218 14.90 -3.93 7.97
#